data_AF-A0A9D4IL23-F1
#
_entry.id   AF-A0A9D4IL23-F1
#
_cell.length_a   1.000
_cell.length_b   1.000
_cell.length_c   1.000
_cell.angle_alpha   90.00
_cell.angle_beta   90.00
_cell.angle_gamma   90.00
#
_symmetry.space_group_name_H-M   'P 1'
#
loop_
_entity.id
_entity.type
_entity.pdbx_description
1 polymer ?
#
loop_
_entity_poly.entity_id
_entity_poly.type
_entity_poly.pdbx_seq_one_letter_code
_entity_poly.pdbx_strand_id
1 'polypeptide(L)' 'MAASFLTKQKRIDMDIIQCYSPTNDSEEYKKDNFYNTLSTIIQDRPKGNIMILKKPFYVLVN' A
#
# COMPACT_ATOMS: atom_id res chain seq x y z
N MET A 1 16.29 -6.24 4.80
CA MET A 1 15.91 -4.91 5.32
C MET A 1 14.67 -5.07 6.18
N ALA A 2 14.74 -4.79 7.49
CA ALA A 2 13.56 -4.80 8.36
C ALA A 2 13.07 -3.35 8.54
N ALA A 3 11.78 -3.12 8.33
CA ALA A 3 11.15 -1.83 8.61
C ALA A 3 10.40 -1.95 9.94
N SER A 4 10.71 -1.08 10.89
CA SER A 4 10.01 -0.98 12.18
C SER A 4 9.26 0.34 12.26
N PHE A 5 8.00 0.29 12.71
CA PHE A 5 7.18 1.48 12.97
C PHE A 5 6.85 1.54 14.46
N LEU A 6 7.11 2.69 15.09
CA LEU A 6 6.84 2.93 16.52
C LEU A 6 5.57 3.74 16.68
N THR A 7 4.67 3.26 17.54
CA THR A 7 3.46 3.97 17.93
C THR A 7 3.46 4.31 19.41
N LYS A 8 2.91 5.49 19.77
CA LYS A 8 2.76 5.94 21.15
C LYS A 8 1.48 5.43 21.83
N GLN A 9 0.51 4.94 21.06
CA GLN A 9 -0.74 4.41 21.62
C GLN A 9 -0.61 2.91 21.89
N LYS A 10 -1.03 2.47 23.09
CA LYS A 10 -0.98 1.06 23.52
C LYS A 10 -1.89 0.13 22.70
N ARG A 11 -2.94 0.68 22.09
CA ARG A 11 -3.85 -0.01 21.16
C ARG A 11 -4.25 0.97 20.08
N ILE A 12 -3.84 0.71 18.85
CA ILE A 12 -4.35 1.38 17.65
C ILE A 12 -5.08 0.32 16.86
N ASP A 13 -6.34 0.57 16.55
CA ASP A 13 -7.02 -0.16 15.47
C ASP A 13 -6.50 0.43 14.16
N MET A 14 -5.65 -0.30 13.44
CA MET A 14 -5.03 0.16 12.20
C MET A 14 -5.28 -0.85 11.08
N ASP A 15 -5.83 -0.37 9.98
CA ASP A 15 -5.92 -1.14 8.74
C ASP A 15 -4.62 -0.97 7.96
N ILE A 16 -3.88 -2.07 7.78
CA ILE A 16 -2.66 -2.09 6.99
C ILE A 16 -3.00 -2.53 5.57
N ILE A 17 -2.81 -1.64 4.60
CA ILE A 17 -2.94 -1.95 3.18
C ILE A 17 -1.54 -2.12 2.61
N GLN A 18 -1.19 -3.35 2.25
CA GLN A 18 0.06 -3.67 1.57
C GLN A 18 -0.20 -3.94 0.10
N CYS A 19 0.46 -3.19 -0.78
CA CYS A 19 0.34 -3.34 -2.22
C CYS A 19 1.66 -3.09 -2.94
N TYR A 20 1.84 -3.74 -4.07
CA TYR A 20 2.93 -3.46 -5.00
C TYR A 20 2.43 -2.52 -6.08
N SER A 21 3.15 -1.42 -6.32
CA SER A 21 2.83 -0.50 -7.39
C SER A 21 3.05 -1.18 -8.74
N PRO A 22 2.19 -0.93 -9.74
CA PRO A 22 2.49 -1.30 -11.12
C PRO A 22 3.81 -0.64 -11.56
N THR A 23 4.55 -1.33 -12.44
CA THR A 23 5.79 -0.83 -13.03
C THR A 23 5.51 0.20 -14.12
N ASN A 24 6.52 1.01 -14.50
CA ASN A 24 6.35 2.00 -15.56
C ASN A 24 5.97 1.37 -16.91
N ASP A 25 6.42 0.14 -17.16
CA ASP A 25 6.16 -0.59 -18.41
C ASP A 25 4.79 -1.29 -18.42
N SER A 26 4.01 -1.22 -17.34
CA SER A 26 2.69 -1.83 -17.32
C SER A 26 1.71 -1.06 -18.21
N GLU A 27 0.82 -1.79 -18.88
CA GLU A 27 -0.29 -1.24 -19.67
C GLU A 27 -1.11 -0.22 -18.85
N GLU A 28 -1.57 0.85 -19.50
CA GLU A 28 -2.28 1.97 -18.85
C GLU A 28 -3.53 1.51 -18.12
N TYR A 29 -4.37 0.66 -18.74
CA TYR A 29 -5.55 0.13 -18.07
C TYR A 29 -5.22 -0.71 -16.83
N LYS A 30 -4.04 -1.36 -16.78
CA LYS A 30 -3.60 -2.09 -15.59
C LYS A 30 -3.24 -1.12 -14.45
N LYS A 31 -2.64 0.04 -14.78
CA LYS A 31 -2.37 1.11 -13.81
C LYS A 31 -3.68 1.71 -13.31
N ASP A 32 -4.59 2.03 -14.20
CA ASP A 32 -5.89 2.62 -13.84
C ASP A 32 -6.71 1.68 -12.98
N ASN A 33 -6.78 0.40 -13.35
CA ASN A 33 -7.47 -0.61 -12.55
C ASN A 33 -6.85 -0.74 -11.15
N PHE A 34 -5.52 -0.73 -11.05
CA PHE A 34 -4.82 -0.77 -9.76
C PHE A 34 -5.18 0.43 -8.88
N TYR A 35 -5.11 1.66 -9.40
CA TYR A 35 -5.39 2.86 -8.62
C TYR A 35 -6.87 3.00 -8.27
N ASN A 36 -7.78 2.61 -9.17
CA ASN A 36 -9.22 2.58 -8.89
C ASN A 36 -9.55 1.60 -7.77
N THR A 37 -9.00 0.38 -7.83
CA THR A 37 -9.19 -0.64 -6.80
C THR A 37 -8.64 -0.17 -5.45
N LEU A 38 -7.43 0.41 -5.43
CA LEU A 38 -6.82 0.93 -4.21
C LEU A 38 -7.67 2.06 -3.61
N SER A 39 -8.22 2.95 -4.44
CA SER A 39 -9.09 4.03 -4.02
C SER A 39 -10.37 3.50 -3.36
N THR A 40 -11.04 2.51 -3.95
CA THR A 40 -12.22 1.87 -3.36
C THR A 40 -11.90 1.25 -2.00
N ILE A 41 -10.79 0.51 -1.89
CA ILE A 41 -10.36 -0.10 -0.62
C ILE A 41 -10.11 0.98 0.45
N ILE A 42 -9.53 2.12 0.09
CA ILE A 42 -9.29 3.23 1.03
C ILE A 42 -10.61 3.89 1.45
N GLN A 43 -11.56 4.04 0.53
CA GLN A 43 -12.86 4.68 0.78
C GLN A 43 -13.78 3.84 1.67
N ASP A 44 -13.71 2.52 1.56
CA ASP A 44 -14.51 1.59 2.38
C ASP A 44 -14.03 1.52 3.84
N ARG A 45 -12.87 2.11 4.15
CA ARG A 45 -12.24 2.01 5.48
C ARG A 45 -12.55 3.25 6.33
N PRO A 46 -12.66 3.10 7.66
CA PRO A 46 -12.88 4.24 8.56
C PRO A 46 -11.76 5.28 8.41
N LYS A 47 -12.12 6.53 8.12
CA LYS A 47 -11.15 7.64 8.03
C LYS A 47 -10.40 7.80 9.36
N GLY A 48 -9.09 7.59 9.34
CA GLY A 48 -8.20 7.85 10.48
C GLY A 48 -7.18 6.76 10.78
N ASN A 49 -7.38 5.54 10.26
CA ASN A 49 -6.64 4.36 10.70
C ASN A 49 -5.92 3.59 9.57
N ILE A 50 -5.74 4.21 8.40
CA ILE A 50 -5.17 3.53 7.23
C ILE A 50 -3.67 3.81 7.13
N MET A 51 -2.85 2.75 7.12
CA MET A 51 -1.43 2.82 6.78
C MET A 51 -1.18 2.09 5.46
N ILE A 52 -0.72 2.83 4.45
CA ILE A 52 -0.37 2.26 3.14
C ILE A 52 1.13 1.96 3.11
N LEU A 53 1.48 0.69 2.94
CA LEU A 53 2.86 0.26 2.79
C LEU A 53 3.16 -0.08 1.34
N LYS A 54 3.85 0.84 0.66
CA LYS A 54 4.42 0.60 -0.68
C LYS A 54 5.82 -0.01 -0.54
N LYS A 55 6.00 -1.25 -0.96
CA LYS A 55 7.33 -1.87 -1.03
C LYS A 55 8.05 -1.43 -2.31
N PRO A 56 9.29 -0.90 -2.25
CA PRO A 56 10.13 -0.75 -3.43
C PRO A 56 10.48 -2.16 -3.96
N PHE A 57 10.29 -2.35 -5.26
CA PHE A 57 10.66 -3.57 -5.97
C PHE A 57 12.18 -3.58 -6.11
N TYR A 58 12.91 -4.14 -5.13
CA TYR A 58 14.30 -4.49 -5.35
C TYR A 58 14.30 -5.73 -6.25
N VAL A 59 14.45 -5.53 -7.56
CA VAL A 59 14.82 -6.61 -8.47
C VAL A 59 16.25 -7.01 -8.09
N LEU A 60 16.40 -8.12 -7.38
CA LEU A 60 17.68 -8.82 -7.42
C LEU A 60 17.78 -9.44 -8.80
N VAL A 61 18.38 -8.69 -9.73
CA VAL A 61 18.92 -9.26 -10.96
C VAL A 61 20.14 -10.06 -10.50
N ASN A 62 20.01 -11.38 -10.43
CA ASN A 62 21.15 -12.28 -10.50
C ASN A 62 21.50 -12.53 -11.96
#